data_AF-A0A971KSG3-F1
#
_entry.id   AF-A0A971KSG3-F1
#
_cell.length_a   1.000
_cell.length_b   1.000
_cell.length_c   1.000
_cell.angle_alpha   90.00
_cell.angle_beta   90.00
_cell.angle_gamma   90.00
#
_symmetry.space_group_name_H-M   'P 1'
#
loop_
_entity.id
_entity.type
_entity.pdbx_description
1 polymer ?
#
loop_
_entity_poly.entity_id
_entity_poly.type
_entity_poly.pdbx_seq_one_letter_code
_entity_poly.pdbx_strand_id
1 'polypeptide(L)' 'RKYYAAHIARREGKNYLHTNDDIFRKYKEKIASYTAVPAIFADVMGNEAFLVRSRVETDIKEMIEFIQAVK' A
#
# COMPACT_ATOMS: atom_id res chain seq x y z
N ARG A 1 21.99 0.46 2.19
CA ARG A 1 21.87 0.35 0.71
C ARG A 1 20.71 1.24 0.24
N LYS A 2 20.75 1.82 -0.97
CA LYS A 2 19.65 2.66 -1.49
C LYS A 2 18.44 1.78 -1.89
N TYR A 3 17.26 2.18 -1.45
CA TYR A 3 15.96 1.60 -1.81
C TYR A 3 15.03 2.73 -2.21
N TYR A 4 14.09 2.43 -3.11
CA TYR A 4 12.89 3.23 -3.29
C TYR A 4 11.85 2.74 -2.29
N ALA A 5 11.13 3.68 -1.67
CA ALA A 5 10.09 3.37 -0.71
C ALA A 5 8.87 4.25 -1.00
N ALA A 6 7.69 3.71 -0.70
CA ALA A 6 6.45 4.46 -0.82
C ALA A 6 5.53 4.15 0.36
N HIS A 7 4.79 5.18 0.76
CA HIS A 7 3.63 5.07 1.61
C HIS A 7 2.39 5.01 0.72
N ILE A 8 1.72 3.86 0.70
CA ILE A 8 0.56 3.63 -0.13
C ILE A 8 -0.65 3.52 0.77
N ALA A 9 -1.50 4.54 0.72
CA ALA A 9 -2.70 4.63 1.54
C ALA A 9 -3.93 4.11 0.80
N ARG A 10 -4.83 3.48 1.56
CA ARG A 10 -6.21 3.21 1.16
C ARG A 10 -7.18 3.97 2.08
N ARG A 11 -8.35 4.30 1.55
CA ARG A 11 -9.43 5.00 2.26
C ARG A 11 -10.69 4.15 2.27
N GLU A 12 -11.38 4.14 3.39
CA GLU A 12 -12.71 3.54 3.49
C GLU A 12 -13.68 4.20 2.50
N GLY A 13 -14.69 3.43 2.07
CA GLY A 13 -15.68 3.88 1.08
C GLY A 13 -15.24 3.77 -0.38
N LYS A 14 -13.99 3.37 -0.67
CA LYS A 14 -13.55 3.02 -2.02
C LYS A 14 -13.68 1.53 -2.29
N ASN A 15 -14.16 1.18 -3.48
CA ASN A 15 -14.28 -0.20 -3.94
C ASN A 15 -12.96 -0.69 -4.54
N TYR A 16 -11.98 -1.02 -3.68
CA TYR A 16 -10.70 -1.56 -4.14
C TYR A 16 -10.87 -2.90 -4.87
N LEU A 17 -10.11 -3.07 -5.96
CA LEU A 17 -10.14 -4.28 -6.77
C LEU A 17 -9.51 -5.47 -6.04
N HIS A 18 -8.47 -5.21 -5.24
CA HIS A 18 -7.65 -6.22 -4.58
C HIS A 18 -7.82 -6.18 -3.07
N THR A 19 -8.03 -7.34 -2.46
CA THR A 19 -8.10 -7.50 -1.00
C THR A 19 -6.71 -7.37 -0.36
N ASN A 20 -6.65 -7.20 0.96
CA ASN A 20 -5.37 -7.24 1.67
C ASN A 20 -4.65 -8.57 1.47
N ASP A 21 -5.39 -9.69 1.44
CA ASP A 21 -4.83 -11.02 1.19
C ASP A 21 -4.21 -11.12 -0.21
N ASP A 22 -4.81 -10.52 -1.25
CA ASP A 22 -4.23 -10.47 -2.58
C ASP A 22 -2.91 -9.68 -2.59
N ILE A 23 -2.89 -8.55 -1.87
CA ILE A 23 -1.70 -7.70 -1.73
C ILE A 23 -0.58 -8.45 -1.01
N PHE A 24 -0.87 -9.07 0.13
CA PHE A 24 0.12 -9.85 0.87
C PHE A 24 0.59 -11.05 0.06
N ARG A 25 -0.32 -11.77 -0.63
CA ARG A 25 0.07 -12.90 -1.49
C ARG A 25 1.03 -12.48 -2.59
N LYS A 26 0.86 -11.29 -3.18
CA LYS A 26 1.70 -10.80 -4.29
C LYS A 26 2.99 -10.11 -3.81
N TYR A 27 2.94 -9.37 -2.71
CA TYR A 27 4.00 -8.42 -2.33
C TYR A 27 4.55 -8.58 -0.90
N LYS A 28 4.28 -9.69 -0.19
CA LYS A 28 4.73 -9.92 1.20
C LYS A 28 6.18 -9.50 1.47
N GLU A 29 7.10 -9.86 0.58
CA GLU A 29 8.54 -9.58 0.75
C GLU A 29 8.92 -8.11 0.53
N LYS A 30 8.08 -7.36 -0.20
CA LYS A 30 8.28 -5.94 -0.52
C LYS A 30 7.55 -5.02 0.47
N ILE A 31 6.61 -5.54 1.26
CA ILE A 31 5.91 -4.80 2.32
C ILE A 31 6.79 -4.78 3.57
N ALA A 32 7.26 -3.60 3.94
CA ALA A 32 8.01 -3.37 5.16
C ALA A 32 7.09 -3.26 6.38
N SER A 33 5.90 -2.66 6.21
CA SER A 33 4.89 -2.56 7.26
C SER A 33 3.50 -2.40 6.65
N TYR A 34 2.51 -2.90 7.37
CA TYR A 34 1.10 -2.60 7.15
C TYR A 34 0.51 -2.07 8.46
N THR A 35 -0.33 -1.05 8.38
CA THR A 35 -0.99 -0.47 9.54
C THR A 35 -2.42 -0.10 9.20
N ALA A 36 -3.37 -0.64 9.96
CA ALA A 36 -4.71 -0.08 10.04
C ALA A 36 -4.61 1.22 10.86
N VAL A 37 -4.84 2.34 10.20
CA VAL A 37 -4.62 3.67 10.77
C VAL A 37 -5.80 4.02 11.68
N PRO A 38 -5.56 4.47 12.92
CA PRO A 38 -6.63 4.95 13.80
C PRO A 38 -7.43 6.08 13.16
N ALA A 39 -8.74 6.11 13.38
CA ALA A 39 -9.66 7.06 12.74
C ALA A 39 -9.24 8.54 12.89
N ILE A 40 -8.65 8.92 14.03
CA ILE A 40 -8.09 10.25 14.30
C ILE A 40 -7.03 10.69 13.26
N PHE A 41 -6.31 9.74 12.65
CA PHE A 41 -5.27 10.02 11.66
C PHE A 41 -5.69 9.70 10.22
N ALA A 42 -6.90 9.17 10.01
CA ALA A 42 -7.35 8.68 8.71
C ALA A 42 -7.46 9.78 7.63
N ASP A 43 -7.76 11.01 8.03
CA ASP A 43 -7.87 12.14 7.10
C ASP A 43 -6.53 12.42 6.40
N VAL A 44 -5.42 12.29 7.11
CA VAL A 44 -4.07 12.58 6.59
C VAL A 44 -3.40 11.33 6.02
N MET A 45 -3.50 10.20 6.70
CA MET A 45 -2.74 8.99 6.37
C MET A 45 -3.53 7.95 5.57
N GLY A 46 -4.85 8.12 5.42
CA GLY A 46 -5.76 7.07 4.97
C GLY A 46 -6.11 6.10 6.09
N ASN A 47 -7.06 5.20 5.84
CA ASN A 47 -7.53 4.19 6.79
C ASN A 47 -6.60 2.98 6.87
N GLU A 48 -5.91 2.66 5.78
CA GLU A 48 -4.90 1.60 5.74
C GLU A 48 -3.64 2.12 5.07
N ALA A 49 -2.48 1.80 5.63
CA ALA A 49 -1.19 2.25 5.13
C ALA A 49 -0.26 1.05 4.88
N PHE A 50 0.23 0.95 3.66
CA PHE A 50 1.27 -0.01 3.25
C PHE A 50 2.57 0.76 3.03
N LEU A 51 3.59 0.43 3.84
CA LEU A 51 4.96 0.87 3.59
C LEU A 51 5.65 -0.21 2.77
N VAL A 52 5.98 0.12 1.53
CA VAL A 52 6.67 -0.78 0.60
C VAL A 52 8.08 -0.30 0.31
N ARG A 53 8.96 -1.24 -0.03
CA ARG A 53 10.33 -0.94 -0.47
C ARG A 53 10.76 -1.87 -1.60
N SER A 54 11.48 -1.32 -2.57
CA SER A 54 12.15 -2.09 -3.63
C SER A 54 13.47 -1.44 -4.04
N ARG A 55 14.35 -2.22 -4.69
CA ARG A 55 15.56 -1.70 -5.33
C ARG A 55 15.27 -1.09 -6.71
N VAL A 56 14.08 -1.35 -7.25
CA VAL A 56 13.65 -0.94 -8.58
C VAL A 56 12.48 0.04 -8.43
N GLU A 57 12.57 1.21 -9.06
CA GLU A 57 11.53 2.25 -8.97
C GLU A 57 10.22 1.82 -9.62
N THR A 58 10.29 1.08 -10.74
CA THR A 58 9.10 0.60 -11.45
C THR A 58 8.27 -0.36 -10.60
N ASP A 59 8.89 -1.16 -9.73
CA ASP A 59 8.16 -2.00 -8.77
C ASP A 59 7.29 -1.16 -7.83
N ILE A 60 7.79 0.00 -7.41
CA ILE A 60 7.04 0.90 -6.52
C ILE A 60 5.82 1.44 -7.25
N LYS A 61 5.97 1.85 -8.51
CA LYS A 61 4.86 2.33 -9.35
C LYS A 61 3.82 1.23 -9.58
N GLU A 62 4.24 0.01 -9.90
CA GLU A 62 3.34 -1.14 -10.05
C GLU A 62 2.58 -1.43 -8.73
N MET A 63 3.27 -1.39 -7.58
CA MET A 63 2.62 -1.60 -6.28
C MET A 63 1.62 -0.49 -5.95
N ILE A 64 1.92 0.78 -6.29
CA ILE A 64 0.97 1.89 -6.13
C ILE A 64 -0.28 1.63 -6.96
N GLU A 65 -0.12 1.33 -8.25
CA GLU A 65 -1.24 1.07 -9.16
C GLU A 65 -2.08 -0.13 -8.72
N PHE A 66 -1.43 -1.24 -8.35
CA PHE A 66 -2.11 -2.45 -7.88
C PHE A 66 -2.84 -2.21 -6.55
N ILE A 67 -2.18 -1.64 -5.55
CA ILE A 67 -2.79 -1.44 -4.23
C ILE A 67 -3.92 -0.40 -4.30
N GLN A 68 -3.82 0.62 -5.15
CA GLN A 68 -4.85 1.66 -5.24
C GLN A 68 -5.90 1.43 -6.33
N ALA A 69 -5.81 0.33 -7.09
CA ALA A 69 -6.81 -0.02 -8.10
C ALA A 69 -8.21 -0.12 -7.50
N VAL A 70 -9.15 0.61 -8.10
CA VAL A 70 -10.58 0.63 -7.74
C VAL A 70 -11.43 0.14 -8.90
N LYS A 71 -12.62 -0.39 -8.59
CA LYS A 71 -13.65 -0.73 -9.59
C LYS A 71 -14.32 0.51 -10.16
#